data_AF-A0A3D4Y2V9-F1
#
_entry.id   AF-A0A3D4Y2V9-F1
#
_cell.length_a   1.000
_cell.length_b   1.000
_cell.length_c   1.000
_cell.angle_alpha   90.00
_cell.angle_beta   90.00
_cell.angle_gamma   90.00
#
_symmetry.space_group_name_H-M   'P 1'
#
loop_
_entity.id
_entity.type
_entity.pdbx_description
1 polymer ?
#
loop_
_entity_poly.entity_id
_entity_poly.type
_entity_poly.pdbx_seq_one_letter_code
_entity_poly.pdbx_strand_id
1 'polypeptide(L)'
;MSVVIVGGHDRMVCQYKKICKEHNCKAKVFTQMPAKLGNQIGSPDLIILFTNTVSHKMVRCAVAEAERCNADVVRSHTSSGSALTEILERVCG
;
A
#
# COMPACT_ATOMS: atom_id res chain seq x y z
N MET A 1 12.63 -2.95 4.05
CA MET A 1 11.25 -3.45 3.85
C MET A 1 10.71 -2.99 2.51
N SER A 2 9.84 -3.78 1.90
CA SER A 2 9.12 -3.51 0.65
C SER A 2 7.64 -3.36 0.95
N VAL A 3 7.06 -2.24 0.53
CA VAL A 3 5.69 -1.84 0.86
C VAL A 3 4.90 -1.64 -0.43
N VAL A 4 3.69 -2.16 -0.46
CA VAL A 4 2.71 -1.87 -1.51
C VAL A 4 1.56 -1.09 -0.91
N ILE A 5 1.30 0.10 -1.44
CA ILE A 5 0.15 0.93 -1.07
C ILE A 5 -0.91 0.75 -2.15
N VAL A 6 -2.15 0.45 -1.76
CA VAL A 6 -3.30 0.30 -2.65
C VAL A 6 -4.41 1.26 -2.22
N GLY A 7 -4.85 2.10 -3.14
CA GLY A 7 -5.71 3.26 -2.89
C GLY A 7 -4.89 4.54 -2.71
N GLY A 8 -5.54 5.57 -2.19
CA GLY A 8 -5.03 6.94 -2.09
C GLY A 8 -5.29 7.74 -3.36
N HIS A 9 -4.77 8.96 -3.38
CA HIS A 9 -5.01 9.91 -4.48
C HIS A 9 -3.78 10.00 -5.38
N ASP A 10 -3.98 10.10 -6.70
CA ASP A 10 -2.88 10.16 -7.69
C ASP A 10 -1.86 11.27 -7.38
N ARG A 11 -2.33 12.44 -6.90
CA ARG A 11 -1.48 13.58 -6.50
C ARG A 11 -0.57 13.27 -5.31
N MET A 12 -0.93 12.28 -4.49
CA MET A 12 -0.19 11.91 -3.29
C MET A 12 0.86 10.82 -3.55
N VAL A 13 0.91 10.21 -4.75
CA VAL A 13 1.83 9.10 -5.06
C VAL A 13 3.28 9.45 -4.75
N CYS A 14 3.74 10.64 -5.15
CA CYS A 14 5.10 11.09 -4.86
C CYS A 14 5.34 11.26 -3.35
N GLN A 15 4.35 11.78 -2.63
CA GLN A 15 4.45 11.97 -1.18
C GLN A 15 4.47 10.64 -0.44
N TYR A 16 3.62 9.68 -0.80
CA TYR A 16 3.65 8.35 -0.19
C TYR A 16 4.99 7.66 -0.38
N LYS A 17 5.56 7.73 -1.59
CA LYS A 17 6.90 7.18 -1.85
C LYS A 17 7.98 7.88 -1.04
N LYS A 18 7.88 9.21 -0.87
CA LYS A 18 8.81 9.99 -0.05
C LYS A 18 8.76 9.55 1.41
N ILE A 19 7.56 9.47 1.99
CA ILE A 19 7.34 9.01 3.37
C ILE A 19 7.91 7.61 3.56
N CYS A 20 7.56 6.65 2.69
CA CYS A 20 8.14 5.30 2.77
C CYS A 20 9.67 5.31 2.71
N LYS A 21 10.28 6.15 1.86
CA LYS A 21 11.74 6.27 1.76
C LYS A 21 12.37 6.79 3.05
N GLU A 22 11.72 7.74 3.73
CA GLU A 22 12.16 8.27 5.04
C GLU A 22 12.18 7.16 6.12
N HIS A 23 11.28 6.19 6.01
CA HIS A 23 11.27 4.97 6.85
C HIS A 23 12.07 3.79 6.26
N ASN A 24 13.05 4.04 5.37
CA ASN A 24 13.89 3.01 4.74
C ASN A 24 13.09 1.89 4.00
N CYS A 25 11.90 2.21 3.50
CA CYS A 25 11.03 1.31 2.77
C CYS A 25 11.05 1.57 1.26
N LYS A 26 11.13 0.51 0.47
CA LYS A 26 10.92 0.56 -1.00
C LYS A 26 9.42 0.44 -1.27
N ALA A 27 8.81 1.46 -1.90
CA ALA A 27 7.37 1.51 -2.07
C ALA A 27 6.90 1.38 -3.53
N LYS A 28 5.87 0.56 -3.76
CA LYS A 28 4.98 0.62 -4.94
C LYS A 28 3.64 1.21 -4.51
N VAL A 29 3.02 2.02 -5.37
CA VAL A 29 1.75 2.68 -5.07
C VAL A 29 0.79 2.47 -6.24
N PHE A 30 -0.41 1.98 -5.93
CA PHE A 30 -1.49 1.75 -6.89
C PHE A 30 -2.75 2.48 -6.43
N THR A 31 -2.92 3.71 -6.93
CA THR A 31 -4.11 4.55 -6.66
C THR A 31 -5.28 4.22 -7.59
N GLN A 32 -4.99 3.56 -8.73
CA GLN A 32 -5.96 3.10 -9.72
C GLN A 32 -5.78 1.60 -9.98
N MET A 33 -6.74 0.96 -10.66
CA MET A 33 -6.66 -0.44 -11.05
C MET A 33 -5.81 -0.63 -12.33
N PRO A 34 -4.58 -1.17 -12.26
CA PRO A 34 -3.84 -1.56 -13.47
C PRO A 34 -4.37 -2.89 -14.02
N ALA A 35 -4.14 -3.13 -15.32
CA ALA A 35 -4.59 -4.34 -16.01
C ALA A 35 -4.10 -5.66 -15.39
N LYS A 36 -2.95 -5.65 -14.71
CA LYS A 36 -2.34 -6.83 -14.05
C LYS A 36 -1.89 -6.50 -12.63
N LEU A 37 -2.81 -5.98 -11.81
CA LEU A 37 -2.50 -5.58 -10.42
C LEU A 37 -1.79 -6.68 -9.63
N GLY A 38 -2.31 -7.91 -9.64
CA GLY A 38 -1.71 -9.02 -8.88
C GLY A 38 -0.23 -9.25 -9.21
N ASN A 39 0.09 -9.36 -10.51
CA ASN A 39 1.48 -9.52 -10.97
C ASN A 39 2.36 -8.32 -10.61
N GLN A 40 1.80 -7.11 -10.58
CA GLN A 40 2.55 -5.89 -10.28
C GLN A 40 2.79 -5.68 -8.77
N ILE A 41 1.91 -6.21 -7.92
CA ILE A 41 2.11 -6.25 -6.45
C ILE A 41 3.42 -7.01 -6.16
N GLY A 42 3.57 -8.21 -6.71
CA GLY A 42 4.74 -9.06 -6.48
C GLY A 42 4.67 -9.73 -5.10
N SER A 43 5.81 -9.79 -4.41
CA SER A 43 5.92 -10.36 -3.05
C SER A 43 6.44 -9.31 -2.07
N PRO A 44 5.60 -8.34 -1.62
CA PRO A 44 6.00 -7.34 -0.64
C PRO A 44 6.06 -7.93 0.78
N ASP A 45 6.69 -7.19 1.70
CA ASP A 45 6.62 -7.50 3.13
C ASP A 45 5.29 -6.99 3.73
N LEU A 46 4.80 -5.84 3.24
CA LEU A 46 3.60 -5.18 3.76
C LEU A 46 2.72 -4.64 2.62
N ILE A 47 1.40 -4.83 2.74
CA ILE A 47 0.37 -4.19 1.93
C ILE A 47 -0.47 -3.25 2.79
N ILE A 48 -0.52 -1.97 2.42
CA ILE A 48 -1.35 -0.94 3.04
C ILE A 48 -2.55 -0.65 2.13
N LEU A 49 -3.75 -0.86 2.65
CA LEU A 49 -5.01 -0.63 1.96
C LEU A 49 -5.68 0.65 2.49
N PHE A 50 -5.77 1.68 1.64
CA PHE A 50 -6.56 2.87 1.94
C PHE A 50 -8.03 2.66 1.56
N THR A 51 -8.79 2.05 2.46
CA THR A 51 -10.11 1.42 2.22
C THR A 51 -11.17 2.37 1.67
N ASN A 52 -11.13 3.67 2.00
CA ASN A 52 -12.10 4.65 1.48
C ASN A 52 -11.83 5.12 0.05
N THR A 53 -10.65 4.80 -0.50
CA THR A 53 -10.17 5.34 -1.79
C THR A 53 -9.86 4.24 -2.80
N VAL A 54 -10.20 2.99 -2.47
CA VAL A 54 -9.87 1.80 -3.25
C VAL A 54 -11.15 1.08 -3.63
N SER A 55 -11.22 0.57 -4.86
CA SER A 55 -12.37 -0.23 -5.29
C SER A 55 -12.37 -1.62 -4.64
N HIS A 56 -13.55 -2.23 -4.46
CA HIS A 56 -13.65 -3.60 -3.98
C HIS A 56 -12.83 -4.60 -4.80
N LYS A 57 -12.71 -4.37 -6.12
CA LYS A 57 -11.90 -5.22 -7.01
C LYS A 57 -10.41 -5.13 -6.65
N MET A 58 -9.90 -3.93 -6.41
CA MET A 58 -8.51 -3.71 -5.99
C MET A 58 -8.24 -4.32 -4.62
N VAL A 59 -9.16 -4.16 -3.65
CA VAL A 59 -9.04 -4.79 -2.32
C VAL A 59 -8.95 -6.31 -2.44
N ARG A 60 -9.87 -6.94 -3.20
CA ARG A 60 -9.88 -8.39 -3.39
C ARG A 60 -8.57 -8.88 -4.01
N CYS A 61 -8.08 -8.19 -5.04
CA CYS A 61 -6.81 -8.54 -5.68
C CYS A 61 -5.62 -8.40 -4.72
N ALA A 62 -5.57 -7.32 -3.95
CA ALA A 62 -4.46 -7.06 -3.03
C ALA A 62 -4.42 -8.04 -1.86
N VAL A 63 -5.59 -8.37 -1.28
CA VAL A 63 -5.70 -9.36 -0.21
C VAL A 63 -5.33 -10.76 -0.71
N ALA A 64 -5.82 -11.17 -1.88
CA ALA A 64 -5.46 -12.47 -2.45
C ALA A 64 -3.95 -12.61 -2.72
N GLU A 65 -3.30 -11.55 -3.22
CA GLU A 65 -1.84 -11.58 -3.38
C GLU A 65 -1.11 -11.59 -2.04
N ALA A 66 -1.57 -10.82 -1.04
CA ALA A 66 -0.98 -10.84 0.30
C ALA A 66 -0.99 -12.25 0.90
N GLU A 67 -2.12 -12.94 0.83
CA GLU A 67 -2.26 -14.34 1.27
C GLU A 67 -1.32 -15.27 0.51
N ARG A 68 -1.21 -15.10 -0.82
CA ARG A 68 -0.33 -15.93 -1.66
C ARG A 68 1.16 -15.77 -1.34
N CYS A 69 1.59 -14.56 -0.96
CA CYS A 69 2.99 -14.26 -0.67
C CYS A 69 3.32 -14.12 0.82
N ASN A 70 2.34 -14.37 1.70
CA ASN A 70 2.46 -14.23 3.16
C ASN A 70 2.91 -12.82 3.58
N ALA A 71 2.34 -11.78 2.95
CA ALA A 71 2.58 -10.39 3.29
C ALA A 71 1.60 -9.90 4.36
N ASP A 72 2.06 -9.01 5.23
CA ASP A 72 1.18 -8.38 6.21
C ASP A 72 0.20 -7.41 5.53
N VAL A 73 -1.02 -7.31 6.06
CA VAL A 73 -2.05 -6.42 5.54
C VAL A 73 -2.50 -5.44 6.61
N VAL A 74 -2.29 -4.14 6.36
CA VAL A 74 -2.81 -3.06 7.18
C VAL A 74 -3.90 -2.32 6.43
N ARG A 75 -5.02 -2.05 7.10
CA ARG A 75 -6.15 -1.29 6.54
C ARG A 75 -6.27 0.05 7.22
N SER A 76 -6.46 1.10 6.43
CA SER A 76 -6.71 2.45 6.93
C SER A 76 -7.84 3.10 6.13
N HIS A 77 -8.80 3.69 6.85
CA HIS A 77 -9.87 4.48 6.23
C HIS A 77 -9.37 5.83 5.71
N THR A 78 -8.25 6.32 6.23
CA THR A 78 -7.63 7.58 5.80
C THR A 78 -6.42 7.32 4.91
N SER A 79 -6.33 8.07 3.81
CA SER A 79 -5.22 8.05 2.87
C SER A 79 -4.27 9.25 3.04
N SER A 80 -4.24 9.90 4.21
CA SER A 80 -3.38 11.07 4.42
C SER A 80 -1.90 10.66 4.56
N GLY A 81 -0.99 11.63 4.40
CA GLY A 81 0.42 11.41 4.70
C GLY A 81 0.65 11.01 6.15
N SER A 82 0.00 11.68 7.09
CA SER A 82 0.09 11.37 8.53
C SER A 82 -0.36 9.96 8.85
N ALA A 83 -1.47 9.48 8.25
CA ALA A 83 -1.94 8.12 8.44
C ALA A 83 -0.92 7.08 7.94
N LEU A 84 -0.25 7.36 6.81
CA LEU A 84 0.83 6.50 6.32
C LEU A 84 2.03 6.50 7.29
N THR A 85 2.42 7.67 7.79
CA THR A 85 3.51 7.81 8.77
C THR A 85 3.22 7.00 10.03
N GLU A 86 2.04 7.14 10.63
CA GLU A 86 1.65 6.39 11.83
C GLU A 86 1.67 4.87 11.62
N ILE A 87 1.26 4.40 10.43
CA ILE A 87 1.33 2.97 10.08
C ILE A 87 2.79 2.51 10.01
N LEU A 88 3.64 3.27 9.32
CA LEU A 88 5.04 2.90 9.15
C LEU A 88 5.83 2.99 10.46
N GLU A 89 5.52 3.93 11.34
CA GLU A 89 6.13 4.00 12.67
C GLU A 89 5.83 2.77 13.52
N ARG A 90 4.63 2.18 13.40
CA ARG A 90 4.25 0.96 14.14
C ARG A 90 4.88 -0.31 13.57
N VAL A 91 5.18 -0.34 12.27
CA VAL A 91 5.69 -1.54 11.59
C VAL A 91 7.21 -1.52 11.42
N CYS A 92 7.80 -0.34 11.26
CA CYS A 92 9.23 -0.16 11.02
C CYS A 92 10.01 0.41 12.22
N GLY A 93 9.32 0.92 13.23
CA GLY A 93 9.92 1.39 14.48
C GLY A 93 10.25 0.22 15.40
#